data_AF-F0Y5B2-F1
#
_entry.id   AF-F0Y5B2-F1
#
_cell.length_a   1.000
_cell.length_b   1.000
_cell.length_c   1.000
_cell.angle_alpha   90.00
_cell.angle_beta   90.00
_cell.angle_gamma   90.00
#
_symmetry.space_group_name_H-M   'P 1'
#
loop_
_entity.id
_entity.type
_entity.pdbx_description
1 polymer ?
#
loop_
_entity_poly.entity_id
_entity_poly.type
_entity_poly.pdbx_seq_one_letter_code
_entity_poly.pdbx_strand_id
1 'polypeptide(L)'
;PKFRAKQIHEWIYDKGVHDFDAMSNLPKKFRDDLKARGATVGGTIAKLRVEQVSQRDGTIKRAYEFRDGSVVESVLMPYEDGRRTACISSQAGCGMGCTFCATGQMGLTRHLTAAEIFEQAARFSRELSARGERLSNVVFMGMGEPLANYKNVMAAARRINDELGVGARHITISTVGLARGIGKLAEDPLQVTLAVSLHQATDAARSAIMPVNDRYDLETLLGAVRDYQAATRRRVTFEWAAIAGENDDVDAARTLGALLKKHGIRDAHVNVIPLNPTKGYGGKRAKNGAVDRFCKTLEAEFGVSATPRVRRGIDIDAGCGQL
;
A
#
# COMPACT_ATOMS: atom_id res chain seq x y z
N PRO A 1 -23.15 14.86 -22.54
CA PRO A 1 -22.90 13.71 -23.45
C PRO A 1 -21.63 12.95 -23.06
N LYS A 2 -21.61 11.60 -23.14
CA LYS A 2 -20.46 10.78 -22.72
C LYS A 2 -19.15 11.11 -23.46
N PHE A 3 -19.23 11.48 -24.75
CA PHE A 3 -18.04 11.80 -25.56
C PHE A 3 -17.24 13.02 -25.03
N ARG A 4 -17.86 13.93 -24.26
CA ARG A 4 -17.17 15.08 -23.67
C ARG A 4 -16.10 14.68 -22.66
N ALA A 5 -16.31 13.57 -21.95
CA ALA A 5 -15.31 13.04 -21.01
C ALA A 5 -14.04 12.60 -21.75
N LYS A 6 -14.18 11.95 -22.92
CA LYS A 6 -13.05 11.55 -23.77
C LYS A 6 -12.27 12.78 -24.25
N GLN A 7 -12.95 13.82 -24.72
CA GLN A 7 -12.30 15.06 -25.15
C GLN A 7 -11.51 15.74 -24.01
N ILE A 8 -12.10 15.85 -22.82
CA ILE A 8 -11.41 16.39 -21.65
C ILE A 8 -10.19 15.52 -21.28
N HIS A 9 -10.34 14.19 -21.33
CA HIS A 9 -9.26 13.25 -21.06
C HIS A 9 -8.08 13.43 -22.04
N GLU A 10 -8.34 13.48 -23.34
CA GLU A 10 -7.32 13.71 -24.37
C GLU A 10 -6.58 15.03 -24.14
N TRP A 11 -7.29 16.10 -23.77
CA TRP A 11 -6.64 17.38 -23.44
C TRP A 11 -5.75 17.28 -22.20
N ILE A 12 -6.21 16.64 -21.14
CA ILE A 12 -5.47 16.58 -19.88
C ILE A 12 -4.27 15.64 -19.97
N TYR A 13 -4.49 14.42 -20.44
CA TYR A 13 -3.51 13.33 -20.33
C TYR A 13 -2.66 13.20 -21.59
N ASP A 14 -3.24 13.34 -22.79
CA ASP A 14 -2.48 13.16 -24.03
C ASP A 14 -1.77 14.46 -24.42
N LYS A 15 -2.41 15.61 -24.18
CA LYS A 15 -1.89 16.94 -24.55
C LYS A 15 -1.34 17.75 -23.37
N GLY A 16 -1.44 17.26 -22.14
CA GLY A 16 -0.89 17.94 -20.95
C GLY A 16 -1.51 19.31 -20.64
N VAL A 17 -2.73 19.57 -21.10
CA VAL A 17 -3.40 20.87 -20.92
C VAL A 17 -4.01 20.99 -19.53
N HIS A 18 -3.75 22.14 -18.90
CA HIS A 18 -4.11 22.47 -17.52
C HIS A 18 -5.01 23.71 -17.44
N ASP A 19 -5.73 23.99 -18.50
CA ASP A 19 -6.68 25.09 -18.56
C ASP A 19 -7.86 24.67 -19.44
N PHE A 20 -9.07 24.82 -18.91
CA PHE A 20 -10.27 24.61 -19.72
C PHE A 20 -10.28 25.53 -20.93
N ASP A 21 -9.73 26.76 -20.84
CA ASP A 21 -9.78 27.69 -21.97
C ASP A 21 -8.99 27.21 -23.18
N ALA A 22 -7.94 26.43 -22.97
CA ALA A 22 -7.14 25.83 -24.03
C ALA A 22 -7.85 24.65 -24.74
N MET A 23 -8.95 24.13 -24.19
CA MET A 23 -9.70 23.01 -24.77
C MET A 23 -10.64 23.47 -25.91
N SER A 24 -10.07 23.83 -27.06
CA SER A 24 -10.80 24.47 -28.17
C SER A 24 -11.93 23.64 -28.80
N ASN A 25 -11.91 22.31 -28.63
CA ASN A 25 -13.00 21.42 -29.08
C ASN A 25 -14.20 21.33 -28.10
N LEU A 26 -14.13 22.06 -26.97
CA LEU A 26 -15.22 22.21 -26.01
C LEU A 26 -15.93 23.57 -26.22
N PRO A 27 -17.28 23.58 -26.31
CA PRO A 27 -18.04 24.82 -26.42
C PRO A 27 -17.71 25.78 -25.28
N LYS A 28 -17.62 27.08 -25.56
CA LYS A 28 -17.33 28.12 -24.56
C LYS A 28 -18.24 28.01 -23.34
N LYS A 29 -19.56 27.94 -23.56
CA LYS A 29 -20.56 27.75 -22.49
C LYS A 29 -20.26 26.54 -21.59
N PHE A 30 -19.79 25.43 -22.17
CA PHE A 30 -19.48 24.23 -21.39
C PHE A 30 -18.20 24.40 -20.55
N ARG A 31 -17.18 25.08 -21.08
CA ARG A 31 -15.97 25.44 -20.32
C ARG A 31 -16.31 26.38 -19.16
N ASP A 32 -17.14 27.38 -19.42
CA ASP A 32 -17.60 28.35 -18.41
C ASP A 32 -18.43 27.66 -17.31
N ASP A 33 -19.36 26.77 -17.68
CA ASP A 33 -20.17 25.99 -16.73
C ASP A 33 -19.31 25.09 -15.83
N LEU A 34 -18.24 24.49 -16.37
CA LEU A 34 -17.31 23.67 -15.60
C LEU A 34 -16.56 24.51 -14.56
N LYS A 35 -16.04 25.67 -14.96
CA LYS A 35 -15.37 26.62 -14.06
C LYS A 35 -16.32 27.14 -12.98
N ALA A 36 -17.55 27.51 -13.34
CA ALA A 36 -18.55 28.00 -12.40
C ALA A 36 -18.94 26.96 -11.33
N ARG A 37 -18.81 25.66 -11.66
CA ARG A 37 -19.02 24.54 -10.73
C ARG A 37 -17.78 24.20 -9.89
N GLY A 38 -16.71 24.99 -10.00
CA GLY A 38 -15.45 24.76 -9.28
C GLY A 38 -14.62 23.60 -9.83
N ALA A 39 -14.87 23.15 -11.06
CA ALA A 39 -13.99 22.18 -11.70
C ALA A 39 -12.64 22.84 -12.00
N THR A 40 -11.57 22.07 -11.83
CA THR A 40 -10.19 22.49 -12.10
C THR A 40 -9.54 21.50 -13.06
N VAL A 41 -8.73 22.00 -13.99
CA VAL A 41 -7.91 21.21 -14.91
C VAL A 41 -6.48 21.54 -14.62
N GLY A 42 -5.66 20.53 -14.38
CA GLY A 42 -4.32 20.78 -13.86
C GLY A 42 -4.36 21.43 -12.47
N GLY A 43 -3.22 21.37 -11.80
CA GLY A 43 -3.17 21.59 -10.36
C GLY A 43 -3.39 20.30 -9.59
N THR A 44 -2.99 20.38 -8.34
CA THR A 44 -2.89 19.25 -7.45
C THR A 44 -4.16 19.17 -6.59
N ILE A 45 -4.74 17.98 -6.39
CA ILE A 45 -5.90 17.79 -5.51
C ILE A 45 -5.49 18.09 -4.06
N ALA A 46 -4.20 17.94 -3.77
CA ALA A 46 -3.61 18.19 -2.47
C ALA A 46 -2.51 19.26 -2.50
N LYS A 47 -2.40 20.06 -1.44
CA LYS A 47 -1.24 20.93 -1.21
C LYS A 47 -0.09 20.10 -0.64
N LEU A 48 1.11 20.19 -1.22
CA LEU A 48 2.30 19.62 -0.57
C LEU A 48 2.61 20.45 0.67
N ARG A 49 2.48 19.85 1.86
CA ARG A 49 2.73 20.50 3.14
C ARG A 49 4.20 20.43 3.52
N VAL A 50 4.77 19.23 3.41
CA VAL A 50 6.14 18.93 3.85
C VAL A 50 6.72 17.89 2.91
N GLU A 51 8.01 18.04 2.62
CA GLU A 51 8.85 17.02 2.00
C GLU A 51 10.09 16.81 2.86
N GLN A 52 10.45 15.55 3.07
CA GLN A 52 11.66 15.15 3.79
C GLN A 52 12.43 14.14 2.94
N VAL A 53 13.75 14.27 2.93
CA VAL A 53 14.65 13.35 2.22
C VAL A 53 15.62 12.74 3.22
N SER A 54 15.60 11.41 3.30
CA SER A 54 16.55 10.64 4.11
C SER A 54 17.95 10.84 3.58
N GLN A 55 18.85 11.29 4.46
CA GLN A 55 20.27 11.43 4.13
C GLN A 55 20.99 10.08 4.11
N ARG A 56 20.35 9.02 4.61
CA ARG A 56 20.94 7.68 4.71
C ARG A 56 20.71 6.85 3.46
N ASP A 57 19.52 6.96 2.85
CA ASP A 57 19.13 6.05 1.77
C ASP A 57 18.33 6.73 0.63
N GLY A 58 18.23 8.06 0.65
CA GLY A 58 17.54 8.84 -0.39
C GLY A 58 16.01 8.65 -0.41
N THR A 59 15.42 8.00 0.60
CA THR A 59 13.96 7.87 0.73
C THR A 59 13.33 9.25 0.86
N ILE A 60 12.30 9.53 0.06
CA ILE A 60 11.57 10.80 0.08
C ILE A 60 10.21 10.57 0.72
N LYS A 61 9.87 11.31 1.78
CA LYS A 61 8.54 11.35 2.37
C LYS A 61 7.85 12.66 2.03
N ARG A 62 6.57 12.59 1.63
CA ARG A 62 5.74 13.76 1.34
C ARG A 62 4.45 13.70 2.14
N ALA A 63 4.12 14.81 2.81
CA ALA A 63 2.80 15.02 3.42
C ALA A 63 1.95 15.93 2.52
N TYR A 64 0.74 15.49 2.21
CA TYR A 64 -0.21 16.23 1.39
C TYR A 64 -1.45 16.57 2.18
N GLU A 65 -1.88 17.83 2.09
CA GLU A 65 -3.15 18.28 2.65
C GLU A 65 -4.20 18.43 1.57
N PHE A 66 -5.36 17.80 1.77
CA PHE A 66 -6.50 17.92 0.89
C PHE A 66 -7.40 19.10 1.28
N ARG A 67 -8.36 19.43 0.40
CA ARG A 67 -9.27 20.59 0.59
C ARG A 67 -10.08 20.57 1.88
N ASP A 68 -10.33 19.38 2.43
CA ASP A 68 -11.04 19.18 3.68
C ASP A 68 -10.13 19.23 4.92
N GLY A 69 -8.85 19.59 4.75
CA GLY A 69 -7.85 19.69 5.82
C GLY A 69 -7.25 18.34 6.23
N SER A 70 -7.72 17.23 5.67
CA SER A 70 -7.11 15.92 5.95
C SER A 70 -5.71 15.84 5.35
N VAL A 71 -4.79 15.21 6.08
CA VAL A 71 -3.39 15.04 5.67
C VAL A 71 -3.09 13.56 5.48
N VAL A 72 -2.38 13.24 4.40
CA VAL A 72 -1.82 11.90 4.19
C VAL A 72 -0.37 11.96 3.76
N GLU A 73 0.36 10.89 4.06
CA GLU A 73 1.76 10.77 3.66
C GLU A 73 1.94 9.75 2.52
N SER A 74 2.98 9.94 1.74
CA SER A 74 3.46 8.97 0.75
C SER A 74 4.98 8.95 0.74
N VAL A 75 5.56 7.82 0.34
CA VAL A 75 7.01 7.61 0.40
C VAL A 75 7.53 7.10 -0.94
N LEU A 76 8.61 7.67 -1.45
CA LEU A 76 9.36 7.14 -2.59
C LEU A 76 10.68 6.53 -2.10
N MET A 77 10.89 5.26 -2.41
CA MET A 77 12.09 4.50 -2.02
C MET A 77 12.94 4.16 -3.26
N PRO A 78 14.17 4.71 -3.38
CA PRO A 78 15.11 4.36 -4.44
C PRO A 78 16.00 3.16 -4.09
N TYR A 79 15.99 2.08 -4.86
CA TYR A 79 16.86 0.93 -4.64
C TYR A 79 18.09 0.94 -5.57
N GLU A 80 19.15 0.27 -5.14
CA GLU A 80 20.43 0.17 -5.86
C GLU A 80 20.30 -0.58 -7.19
N ASP A 81 19.36 -1.53 -7.28
CA ASP A 81 18.99 -2.25 -8.51
C ASP A 81 18.22 -1.38 -9.54
N GLY A 82 18.15 -0.07 -9.31
CA GLY A 82 17.43 0.88 -10.16
C GLY A 82 15.92 0.94 -9.88
N ARG A 83 15.38 0.10 -8.99
CA ARG A 83 13.96 0.09 -8.68
C ARG A 83 13.55 1.37 -7.94
N ARG A 84 12.34 1.87 -8.23
CA ARG A 84 11.73 3.05 -7.62
C ARG A 84 10.34 2.68 -7.15
N THR A 85 10.15 2.56 -5.84
CA THR A 85 8.89 2.10 -5.25
C THR A 85 8.18 3.24 -4.54
N ALA A 86 6.96 3.57 -4.97
CA ALA A 86 6.09 4.49 -4.25
C ALA A 86 5.20 3.72 -3.27
N CYS A 87 5.27 4.07 -1.99
CA CYS A 87 4.32 3.67 -0.95
C CYS A 87 3.25 4.75 -0.84
N ILE A 88 2.00 4.41 -1.16
CA ILE A 88 0.90 5.38 -1.23
C ILE A 88 -0.22 5.04 -0.24
N SER A 89 -0.90 6.09 0.21
CA SER A 89 -2.02 6.04 1.15
C SER A 89 -3.35 5.84 0.42
N SER A 90 -4.25 5.11 1.06
CA SER A 90 -5.60 4.80 0.57
C SER A 90 -6.71 5.45 1.39
N GLN A 91 -6.41 5.89 2.61
CA GLN A 91 -7.32 6.58 3.52
C GLN A 91 -6.57 7.70 4.25
N ALA A 92 -7.32 8.68 4.76
CA ALA A 92 -6.81 9.61 5.76
C ALA A 92 -7.05 8.99 7.15
N GLY A 93 -5.98 8.49 7.76
CA GLY A 93 -6.05 7.62 8.94
C GLY A 93 -6.41 6.18 8.58
N CYS A 94 -6.70 5.34 9.58
CA CYS A 94 -7.09 3.94 9.39
C CYS A 94 -8.03 3.46 10.49
N GLY A 95 -9.13 2.82 10.10
CA GLY A 95 -10.16 2.32 11.03
C GLY A 95 -9.87 0.92 11.60
N MET A 96 -8.74 0.32 11.25
CA MET A 96 -8.45 -1.08 11.62
C MET A 96 -7.85 -1.26 13.01
N GLY A 97 -7.35 -0.18 13.63
CA GLY A 97 -6.92 -0.19 15.03
C GLY A 97 -5.71 -1.07 15.35
N CYS A 98 -4.85 -1.40 14.37
CA CYS A 98 -3.63 -2.17 14.64
C CYS A 98 -2.74 -1.41 15.63
N THR A 99 -2.44 -2.02 16.78
CA THR A 99 -1.86 -1.30 17.93
C THR A 99 -0.42 -0.85 17.69
N PHE A 100 0.35 -1.61 16.89
CA PHE A 100 1.73 -1.29 16.52
C PHE A 100 1.87 -0.24 15.41
N CYS A 101 0.76 0.22 14.80
CA CYS A 101 0.75 1.12 13.66
C CYS A 101 0.33 2.54 14.08
N ALA A 102 1.14 3.55 13.77
CA ALA A 102 0.83 4.96 14.07
C ALA A 102 -0.50 5.39 13.41
N THR A 103 -0.69 5.07 12.13
CA THR A 103 -1.95 5.35 11.41
C THR A 103 -3.17 4.67 12.07
N GLY A 104 -3.01 3.47 12.62
CA GLY A 104 -4.09 2.75 13.32
C GLY A 104 -4.52 3.45 14.61
N GLN A 105 -3.61 4.16 15.28
CA GLN A 105 -3.85 4.90 16.51
C GLN A 105 -4.56 6.24 16.26
N MET A 106 -4.51 6.78 15.03
CA MET A 106 -5.15 8.05 14.66
C MET A 106 -6.66 7.94 14.44
N GLY A 107 -7.17 6.71 14.25
CA GLY A 107 -8.54 6.49 13.78
C GLY A 107 -8.71 6.80 12.29
N LEU A 108 -9.96 6.71 11.80
CA LEU A 108 -10.30 6.96 10.40
C LEU A 108 -11.03 8.29 10.26
N THR A 109 -10.51 9.18 9.42
CA THR A 109 -11.24 10.38 8.99
C THR A 109 -12.13 10.08 7.79
N ARG A 110 -11.54 9.57 6.69
CA ARG A 110 -12.27 9.23 5.46
C ARG A 110 -11.49 8.34 4.51
N HIS A 111 -12.19 7.82 3.51
CA HIS A 111 -11.58 7.26 2.32
C HIS A 111 -11.03 8.36 1.39
N LEU A 112 -9.89 8.07 0.76
CA LEU A 112 -9.41 8.87 -0.36
C LEU A 112 -10.17 8.51 -1.64
N THR A 113 -10.40 9.48 -2.49
CA THR A 113 -10.91 9.27 -3.84
C THR A 113 -9.84 8.63 -4.72
N ALA A 114 -10.25 7.99 -5.82
CA ALA A 114 -9.30 7.41 -6.79
C ALA A 114 -8.28 8.42 -7.32
N ALA A 115 -8.70 9.69 -7.46
CA ALA A 115 -7.84 10.75 -7.96
C ALA A 115 -6.79 11.18 -6.93
N GLU A 116 -7.17 11.30 -5.65
CA GLU A 116 -6.25 11.60 -4.54
C GLU A 116 -5.22 10.47 -4.32
N ILE A 117 -5.62 9.21 -4.49
CA ILE A 117 -4.72 8.05 -4.43
C ILE A 117 -3.73 8.10 -5.61
N PHE A 118 -4.24 8.25 -6.83
CA PHE A 118 -3.43 8.27 -8.05
C PHE A 118 -2.40 9.41 -8.02
N GLU A 119 -2.79 10.59 -7.54
CA GLU A 119 -1.93 11.77 -7.57
C GLU A 119 -0.62 11.57 -6.79
N GLN A 120 -0.65 10.83 -5.68
CA GLN A 120 0.55 10.52 -4.89
C GLN A 120 1.60 9.81 -5.76
N ALA A 121 1.19 8.80 -6.53
CA ALA A 121 2.08 8.08 -7.45
C ALA A 121 2.48 8.96 -8.66
N ALA A 122 1.53 9.70 -9.24
CA ALA A 122 1.77 10.53 -10.42
C ALA A 122 2.81 11.64 -10.16
N ARG A 123 2.83 12.21 -8.95
CA ARG A 123 3.84 13.21 -8.56
C ARG A 123 5.25 12.63 -8.53
N PHE A 124 5.43 11.48 -7.90
CA PHE A 124 6.72 10.78 -7.90
C PHE A 124 7.11 10.36 -9.32
N SER A 125 6.17 9.85 -10.11
CA SER A 125 6.42 9.47 -11.50
C SER A 125 6.91 10.67 -12.32
N ARG A 126 6.23 11.82 -12.25
CA ARG A 126 6.62 13.04 -12.98
C ARG A 126 8.02 13.52 -12.59
N GLU A 127 8.32 13.53 -11.29
CA GLU A 127 9.64 13.93 -10.79
C GLU A 127 10.75 12.97 -11.24
N LEU A 128 10.50 11.66 -11.22
CA LEU A 128 11.44 10.66 -11.72
C LEU A 128 11.65 10.82 -13.22
N SER A 129 10.58 11.02 -14.00
CA SER A 129 10.69 11.23 -15.44
C SER A 129 11.50 12.48 -15.79
N ALA A 130 11.39 13.55 -15.02
CA ALA A 130 12.22 14.74 -15.19
C ALA A 130 13.73 14.48 -14.98
N ARG A 131 14.08 13.40 -14.27
CA ARG A 131 15.45 12.93 -14.04
C ARG A 131 15.87 11.79 -15.00
N GLY A 132 15.03 11.44 -15.98
CA GLY A 132 15.28 10.29 -16.86
C GLY A 132 15.05 8.93 -16.18
N GLU A 133 14.41 8.90 -15.03
CA GLU A 133 14.06 7.68 -14.28
C GLU A 133 12.58 7.33 -14.48
N ARG A 134 12.17 6.13 -14.05
CA ARG A 134 10.76 5.71 -14.08
C ARG A 134 10.31 5.18 -12.73
N LEU A 135 9.05 5.42 -12.40
CA LEU A 135 8.40 4.74 -11.29
C LEU A 135 8.22 3.27 -11.68
N SER A 136 8.80 2.34 -10.92
CA SER A 136 8.81 0.92 -11.28
C SER A 136 7.79 0.10 -10.49
N ASN A 137 7.49 0.50 -9.25
CA ASN A 137 6.59 -0.24 -8.36
C ASN A 137 5.72 0.71 -7.55
N VAL A 138 4.51 0.26 -7.22
CA VAL A 138 3.62 0.95 -6.29
C VAL A 138 3.11 -0.05 -5.26
N VAL A 139 3.18 0.32 -3.98
CA VAL A 139 2.66 -0.49 -2.88
C VAL A 139 1.62 0.33 -2.11
N PHE A 140 0.44 -0.27 -1.90
CA PHE A 140 -0.60 0.29 -1.05
C PHE A 140 -0.35 -0.14 0.39
N MET A 141 0.74 0.39 0.95
CA MET A 141 1.22 0.14 2.32
C MET A 141 1.41 1.45 3.10
N GLY A 142 0.85 2.56 2.59
CA GLY A 142 0.82 3.84 3.30
C GLY A 142 -0.27 3.85 4.36
N MET A 143 -0.94 4.99 4.53
CA MET A 143 -2.04 5.14 5.47
C MET A 143 -3.33 4.48 4.95
N GLY A 144 -3.99 3.71 5.81
CA GLY A 144 -5.29 3.10 5.55
C GLY A 144 -5.27 1.62 5.18
N GLU A 145 -6.46 1.01 5.18
CA GLU A 145 -6.75 -0.35 4.71
C GLU A 145 -7.31 -0.30 3.27
N PRO A 146 -6.51 -0.69 2.26
CA PRO A 146 -6.90 -0.58 0.86
C PRO A 146 -8.20 -1.31 0.50
N LEU A 147 -8.44 -2.50 1.07
CA LEU A 147 -9.64 -3.28 0.72
C LEU A 147 -10.92 -2.70 1.36
N ALA A 148 -10.80 -1.85 2.39
CA ALA A 148 -11.91 -1.06 2.90
C ALA A 148 -12.29 0.08 1.93
N ASN A 149 -11.34 0.52 1.08
CA ASN A 149 -11.54 1.53 0.04
C ASN A 149 -11.47 0.96 -1.39
N TYR A 150 -11.96 -0.28 -1.57
CA TYR A 150 -11.74 -1.10 -2.76
C TYR A 150 -11.98 -0.37 -4.08
N LYS A 151 -13.14 0.30 -4.23
CA LYS A 151 -13.54 0.96 -5.48
C LYS A 151 -12.53 2.02 -5.91
N ASN A 152 -12.10 2.87 -4.98
CA ASN A 152 -11.17 3.96 -5.28
C ASN A 152 -9.75 3.43 -5.49
N VAL A 153 -9.33 2.45 -4.69
CA VAL A 153 -8.03 1.79 -4.81
C VAL A 153 -7.87 1.12 -6.17
N MET A 154 -8.84 0.31 -6.60
CA MET A 154 -8.75 -0.38 -7.89
C MET A 154 -8.86 0.57 -9.08
N ALA A 155 -9.66 1.64 -8.97
CA ALA A 155 -9.67 2.68 -9.99
C ALA A 155 -8.31 3.38 -10.09
N ALA A 156 -7.67 3.71 -8.97
CA ALA A 156 -6.33 4.30 -8.97
C ALA A 156 -5.27 3.32 -9.48
N ALA A 157 -5.34 2.03 -9.13
CA ALA A 157 -4.41 1.00 -9.59
C ALA A 157 -4.46 0.80 -11.11
N ARG A 158 -5.66 0.84 -11.72
CA ARG A 158 -5.81 0.82 -13.19
C ARG A 158 -5.15 2.03 -13.83
N ARG A 159 -5.40 3.23 -13.29
CA ARG A 159 -4.76 4.46 -13.78
C ARG A 159 -3.24 4.43 -13.62
N ILE A 160 -2.72 3.91 -12.50
CA ILE A 160 -1.28 3.73 -12.31
C ILE A 160 -0.70 2.76 -13.36
N ASN A 161 -1.44 1.70 -13.69
CA ASN A 161 -1.01 0.74 -14.70
C ASN A 161 -1.03 1.34 -16.11
N ASP A 162 -2.12 2.01 -16.48
CA ASP A 162 -2.37 2.51 -17.83
C ASP A 162 -1.64 3.84 -18.10
N GLU A 163 -1.74 4.82 -17.19
CA GLU A 163 -1.25 6.19 -17.38
C GLU A 163 0.21 6.37 -16.94
N LEU A 164 0.70 5.62 -15.94
CA LEU A 164 2.09 5.72 -15.46
C LEU A 164 2.98 4.58 -15.97
N GLY A 165 2.42 3.60 -16.69
CA GLY A 165 3.17 2.47 -17.25
C GLY A 165 3.74 1.49 -16.22
N VAL A 166 3.27 1.52 -14.97
CA VAL A 166 3.68 0.57 -13.94
C VAL A 166 2.97 -0.76 -14.19
N GLY A 167 3.69 -1.81 -14.59
CA GLY A 167 3.08 -3.11 -14.86
C GLY A 167 2.26 -3.63 -13.66
N ALA A 168 1.07 -4.18 -13.89
CA ALA A 168 0.13 -4.58 -12.83
C ALA A 168 0.77 -5.46 -11.74
N ARG A 169 1.68 -6.38 -12.11
CA ARG A 169 2.40 -7.25 -11.16
C ARG A 169 3.39 -6.51 -10.25
N HIS A 170 3.70 -5.25 -10.54
CA HIS A 170 4.50 -4.34 -9.72
C HIS A 170 3.65 -3.40 -8.88
N ILE A 171 2.32 -3.59 -8.90
CA ILE A 171 1.37 -2.93 -8.01
C ILE A 171 0.95 -3.94 -6.94
N THR A 172 1.24 -3.65 -5.67
CA THR A 172 0.91 -4.52 -4.55
C THR A 172 -0.18 -3.91 -3.68
N ILE A 173 -1.28 -4.63 -3.51
CA ILE A 173 -2.34 -4.28 -2.57
C ILE A 173 -2.07 -5.02 -1.26
N SER A 174 -1.81 -4.28 -0.18
CA SER A 174 -1.69 -4.86 1.16
C SER A 174 -3.03 -4.83 1.87
N THR A 175 -3.31 -5.81 2.74
CA THR A 175 -4.51 -5.80 3.59
C THR A 175 -4.22 -6.38 4.97
N VAL A 176 -4.91 -5.87 5.99
CA VAL A 176 -4.95 -6.47 7.34
C VAL A 176 -5.80 -7.74 7.43
N GLY A 177 -6.33 -8.22 6.30
CA GLY A 177 -7.03 -9.49 6.23
C GLY A 177 -8.54 -9.38 6.08
N LEU A 178 -9.03 -8.39 5.32
CA LEU A 178 -10.45 -8.32 4.97
C LEU A 178 -10.80 -9.46 4.00
N ALA A 179 -11.16 -10.64 4.52
CA ALA A 179 -11.39 -11.86 3.74
C ALA A 179 -12.36 -11.65 2.55
N ARG A 180 -13.46 -10.91 2.77
CA ARG A 180 -14.39 -10.54 1.70
C ARG A 180 -13.74 -9.67 0.61
N GLY A 181 -12.83 -8.78 0.99
CA GLY A 181 -12.07 -7.95 0.05
C GLY A 181 -11.07 -8.78 -0.76
N ILE A 182 -10.44 -9.77 -0.13
CA ILE A 182 -9.52 -10.71 -0.81
C ILE A 182 -10.28 -11.50 -1.89
N GLY A 183 -11.48 -11.99 -1.57
CA GLY A 183 -12.35 -12.65 -2.54
C GLY A 183 -12.67 -11.77 -3.75
N LYS A 184 -13.07 -10.50 -3.51
CA LYS A 184 -13.30 -9.53 -4.60
C LYS A 184 -12.04 -9.27 -5.45
N LEU A 185 -10.87 -9.21 -4.82
CA LEU A 185 -9.61 -9.01 -5.53
C LEU A 185 -9.23 -10.21 -6.41
N ALA A 186 -9.64 -11.42 -6.02
CA ALA A 186 -9.42 -12.64 -6.81
C ALA A 186 -10.17 -12.60 -8.15
N GLU A 187 -11.33 -11.95 -8.19
CA GLU A 187 -12.19 -11.80 -9.37
C GLU A 187 -11.77 -10.63 -10.27
N ASP A 188 -10.89 -9.74 -9.80
CA ASP A 188 -10.50 -8.56 -10.56
C ASP A 188 -9.54 -8.93 -11.71
N PRO A 189 -9.80 -8.46 -12.95
CA PRO A 189 -8.94 -8.76 -14.10
C PRO A 189 -7.54 -8.11 -14.02
N LEU A 190 -7.37 -7.06 -13.21
CA LEU A 190 -6.07 -6.41 -13.05
C LEU A 190 -5.13 -7.33 -12.25
N GLN A 191 -4.01 -7.69 -12.85
CA GLN A 191 -3.05 -8.66 -12.28
C GLN A 191 -2.18 -8.09 -11.14
N VAL A 192 -2.76 -7.33 -10.21
CA VAL A 192 -2.06 -6.83 -9.02
C VAL A 192 -1.59 -7.97 -8.12
N THR A 193 -0.61 -7.68 -7.26
CA THR A 193 -0.13 -8.64 -6.26
C THR A 193 -0.79 -8.39 -4.91
N LEU A 194 -0.92 -9.44 -4.10
CA LEU A 194 -1.53 -9.39 -2.78
C LEU A 194 -0.47 -9.56 -1.70
N ALA A 195 -0.46 -8.62 -0.75
CA ALA A 195 0.24 -8.75 0.53
C ALA A 195 -0.78 -8.81 1.68
N VAL A 196 -0.53 -9.65 2.67
CA VAL A 196 -1.38 -9.83 3.85
C VAL A 196 -0.57 -9.54 5.10
N SER A 197 -0.99 -8.52 5.86
CA SER A 197 -0.49 -8.24 7.19
C SER A 197 -0.97 -9.31 8.17
N LEU A 198 -0.12 -10.31 8.41
CA LEU A 198 -0.45 -11.45 9.27
C LEU A 198 0.02 -11.21 10.71
N HIS A 199 1.32 -10.94 10.86
CA HIS A 199 2.04 -10.53 12.07
C HIS A 199 1.99 -11.46 13.29
N GLN A 200 1.00 -12.35 13.41
CA GLN A 200 0.90 -13.36 14.46
C GLN A 200 0.32 -14.65 13.89
N ALA A 201 0.73 -15.79 14.44
CA ALA A 201 0.35 -17.12 13.94
C ALA A 201 -0.68 -17.85 14.82
N THR A 202 -1.24 -17.17 15.83
CA THR A 202 -2.36 -17.65 16.64
C THR A 202 -3.41 -16.56 16.78
N ASP A 203 -4.69 -16.92 16.87
CA ASP A 203 -5.78 -15.93 16.97
C ASP A 203 -5.66 -15.06 18.23
N ALA A 204 -5.32 -15.66 19.37
CA ALA A 204 -5.15 -14.92 20.63
C ALA A 204 -4.07 -13.83 20.51
N ALA A 205 -2.90 -14.18 19.96
CA ALA A 205 -1.82 -13.21 19.77
C ALA A 205 -2.18 -12.17 18.68
N ARG A 206 -2.86 -12.60 17.61
CA ARG A 206 -3.26 -11.71 16.52
C ARG A 206 -4.30 -10.69 16.95
N SER A 207 -5.36 -11.11 17.64
CA SER A 207 -6.40 -10.21 18.18
C SER A 207 -5.82 -9.17 19.15
N ALA A 208 -4.77 -9.52 19.91
CA ALA A 208 -4.13 -8.59 20.85
C ALA A 208 -3.49 -7.36 20.16
N ILE A 209 -3.07 -7.49 18.90
CA ILE A 209 -2.41 -6.39 18.16
C ILE A 209 -3.15 -5.95 16.89
N MET A 210 -4.11 -6.76 16.41
CA MET A 210 -4.88 -6.55 15.20
C MET A 210 -6.36 -6.89 15.44
N PRO A 211 -7.19 -5.93 15.90
CA PRO A 211 -8.60 -6.16 16.23
C PRO A 211 -9.45 -6.73 15.09
N VAL A 212 -9.02 -6.56 13.84
CA VAL A 212 -9.66 -7.20 12.67
C VAL A 212 -9.79 -8.71 12.79
N ASN A 213 -8.90 -9.35 13.57
CA ASN A 213 -8.90 -10.80 13.78
C ASN A 213 -10.17 -11.30 14.45
N ASP A 214 -10.80 -10.48 15.31
CA ASP A 214 -12.05 -10.86 15.99
C ASP A 214 -13.22 -11.01 14.99
N ARG A 215 -13.10 -10.39 13.81
CA ARG A 215 -14.07 -10.50 12.71
C ARG A 215 -13.63 -11.48 11.63
N TYR A 216 -12.33 -11.54 11.35
CA TYR A 216 -11.71 -12.40 10.34
C TYR A 216 -10.52 -13.11 10.98
N ASP A 217 -10.84 -14.20 11.69
CA ASP A 217 -9.86 -15.07 12.33
C ASP A 217 -8.91 -15.71 11.30
N LEU A 218 -7.87 -16.39 11.79
CA LEU A 218 -6.88 -17.02 10.93
C LEU A 218 -7.48 -18.06 9.98
N GLU A 219 -8.51 -18.80 10.42
CA GLU A 219 -9.19 -19.79 9.58
C GLU A 219 -9.91 -19.11 8.40
N THR A 220 -10.68 -18.06 8.67
CA THR A 220 -11.39 -17.27 7.66
C THR A 220 -10.42 -16.56 6.72
N LEU A 221 -9.38 -15.93 7.27
CA LEU A 221 -8.37 -15.21 6.51
C LEU A 221 -7.62 -16.14 5.56
N LEU A 222 -7.05 -17.24 6.07
CA LEU A 222 -6.25 -18.15 5.27
C LEU A 222 -7.10 -18.96 4.29
N GLY A 223 -8.37 -19.22 4.61
CA GLY A 223 -9.35 -19.72 3.65
C GLY A 223 -9.50 -18.78 2.44
N ALA A 224 -9.70 -17.49 2.67
CA ALA A 224 -9.79 -16.51 1.59
C ALA A 224 -8.49 -16.37 0.78
N VAL A 225 -7.33 -16.46 1.44
CA VAL A 225 -6.02 -16.44 0.76
C VAL A 225 -5.82 -17.69 -0.11
N ARG A 226 -6.18 -18.87 0.39
CA ARG A 226 -6.15 -20.12 -0.38
C ARG A 226 -7.02 -20.02 -1.63
N ASP A 227 -8.23 -19.50 -1.48
CA ASP A 227 -9.18 -19.35 -2.59
C ASP A 227 -8.66 -18.32 -3.62
N TYR A 228 -8.04 -17.22 -3.16
CA TYR A 228 -7.33 -16.27 -4.03
C TYR A 228 -6.17 -16.93 -4.80
N GLN A 229 -5.36 -17.77 -4.16
CA GLN A 229 -4.29 -18.52 -4.84
C GLN A 229 -4.85 -19.51 -5.87
N ALA A 230 -5.95 -20.19 -5.54
CA ALA A 230 -6.60 -21.14 -6.43
C ALA A 230 -7.15 -20.46 -7.70
N ALA A 231 -7.82 -19.32 -7.54
CA ALA A 231 -8.40 -18.56 -8.64
C ALA A 231 -7.34 -17.91 -9.53
N THR A 232 -6.26 -17.41 -8.94
CA THR A 232 -5.35 -16.49 -9.64
C THR A 232 -3.98 -17.08 -9.96
N ARG A 233 -3.60 -18.18 -9.29
CA ARG A 233 -2.28 -18.83 -9.38
C ARG A 233 -1.11 -17.89 -9.05
N ARG A 234 -1.38 -16.79 -8.33
CA ARG A 234 -0.39 -15.80 -7.93
C ARG A 234 0.14 -16.07 -6.52
N ARG A 235 1.43 -15.86 -6.32
CA ARG A 235 2.07 -15.82 -5.00
C ARG A 235 1.39 -14.79 -4.10
N VAL A 236 1.31 -15.09 -2.81
CA VAL A 236 0.89 -14.14 -1.77
C VAL A 236 2.06 -13.85 -0.84
N THR A 237 2.26 -12.58 -0.53
CA THR A 237 3.26 -12.16 0.46
C THR A 237 2.58 -12.00 1.82
N PHE A 238 3.12 -12.61 2.88
CA PHE A 238 2.73 -12.32 4.25
C PHE A 238 3.72 -11.34 4.85
N GLU A 239 3.23 -10.20 5.30
CA GLU A 239 4.03 -9.23 6.04
C GLU A 239 4.06 -9.66 7.51
N TRP A 240 5.26 -9.75 8.09
CA TRP A 240 5.49 -10.18 9.46
C TRP A 240 6.28 -9.13 10.23
N ALA A 241 5.60 -8.32 11.04
CA ALA A 241 6.27 -7.40 11.94
C ALA A 241 6.95 -8.22 13.05
N ALA A 242 8.28 -8.30 13.03
CA ALA A 242 9.07 -9.04 14.01
C ALA A 242 9.31 -8.20 15.26
N ILE A 243 8.68 -8.63 16.36
CA ILE A 243 8.60 -8.00 17.67
C ILE A 243 9.39 -8.87 18.64
N ALA A 244 10.42 -8.27 19.24
CA ALA A 244 11.40 -8.98 20.06
C ALA A 244 10.75 -9.66 21.27
N GLY A 245 10.90 -10.98 21.36
CA GLY A 245 10.38 -11.79 22.46
C GLY A 245 8.89 -12.10 22.37
N GLU A 246 8.22 -11.72 21.28
CA GLU A 246 6.80 -12.02 21.06
C GLU A 246 6.60 -12.98 19.89
N ASN A 247 7.26 -12.72 18.75
CA ASN A 247 7.00 -13.45 17.51
C ASN A 247 8.24 -13.56 16.59
N ASP A 248 9.45 -13.40 17.13
CA ASP A 248 10.71 -13.36 16.38
C ASP A 248 11.61 -14.60 16.58
N ASP A 249 11.11 -15.63 17.27
CA ASP A 249 11.86 -16.85 17.58
C ASP A 249 11.55 -18.03 16.64
N VAL A 250 12.26 -19.14 16.87
CA VAL A 250 12.15 -20.37 16.06
C VAL A 250 10.79 -21.04 16.22
N ASP A 251 10.17 -20.94 17.40
CA ASP A 251 8.88 -21.59 17.65
C ASP A 251 7.74 -20.80 17.01
N ALA A 252 7.84 -19.47 16.95
CA ALA A 252 6.97 -18.63 16.14
C ALA A 252 7.08 -18.98 14.65
N ALA A 253 8.30 -19.20 14.14
CA ALA A 253 8.51 -19.65 12.76
C ALA A 253 7.85 -21.00 12.48
N ARG A 254 8.00 -21.97 13.40
CA ARG A 254 7.35 -23.29 13.29
C ARG A 254 5.83 -23.20 13.35
N THR A 255 5.30 -22.38 14.24
CA THR A 255 3.85 -22.14 14.37
C THR A 255 3.29 -21.54 13.08
N LEU A 256 3.96 -20.54 12.52
CA LEU A 256 3.57 -19.95 11.24
C LEU A 256 3.66 -20.97 10.09
N GLY A 257 4.76 -21.72 9.98
CA GLY A 257 4.94 -22.73 8.95
C GLY A 257 3.87 -23.82 9.00
N ALA A 258 3.56 -24.32 10.20
CA ALA A 258 2.50 -25.31 10.42
C ALA A 258 1.12 -24.75 10.07
N LEU A 259 0.84 -23.50 10.43
CA LEU A 259 -0.40 -22.81 10.09
C LEU A 259 -0.57 -22.71 8.56
N LEU A 260 0.42 -22.17 7.84
CA LEU A 260 0.35 -22.05 6.38
C LEU A 260 0.17 -23.40 5.69
N LYS A 261 0.87 -24.44 6.17
CA LYS A 261 0.73 -25.81 5.67
C LYS A 261 -0.67 -26.38 5.94
N LYS A 262 -1.21 -26.20 7.15
CA LYS A 262 -2.57 -26.64 7.54
C LYS A 262 -3.63 -26.09 6.58
N HIS A 263 -3.51 -24.81 6.21
CA HIS A 263 -4.46 -24.16 5.30
C HIS A 263 -4.17 -24.38 3.81
N GLY A 264 -3.17 -25.21 3.48
CA GLY A 264 -2.84 -25.56 2.10
C GLY A 264 -2.28 -24.39 1.29
N ILE A 265 -1.60 -23.45 1.94
CA ILE A 265 -0.92 -22.33 1.28
C ILE A 265 0.39 -22.84 0.67
N ARG A 266 0.55 -22.72 -0.66
CA ARG A 266 1.63 -23.39 -1.41
C ARG A 266 2.66 -22.46 -2.05
N ASP A 267 2.27 -21.24 -2.42
CA ASP A 267 3.18 -20.25 -3.02
C ASP A 267 3.11 -18.95 -2.21
N ALA A 268 3.85 -18.93 -1.12
CA ALA A 268 3.89 -17.82 -0.18
C ALA A 268 5.32 -17.33 0.02
N HIS A 269 5.43 -16.03 0.30
CA HIS A 269 6.66 -15.42 0.76
C HIS A 269 6.39 -14.68 2.07
N VAL A 270 7.24 -14.86 3.08
CA VAL A 270 7.15 -14.12 4.34
C VAL A 270 8.16 -12.98 4.33
N ASN A 271 7.66 -11.76 4.26
CA ASN A 271 8.45 -10.54 4.33
C ASN A 271 8.57 -10.11 5.80
N VAL A 272 9.71 -10.40 6.41
CA VAL A 272 9.94 -10.18 7.85
C VAL A 272 10.44 -8.76 8.08
N ILE A 273 9.63 -7.93 8.73
CA ILE A 273 9.89 -6.51 8.97
C ILE A 273 10.27 -6.33 10.44
N PRO A 274 11.54 -6.08 10.78
CA PRO A 274 11.89 -5.72 12.16
C PRO A 274 11.07 -4.49 12.58
N LEU A 275 10.36 -4.60 13.71
CA LEU A 275 9.43 -3.58 14.16
C LEU A 275 10.07 -2.18 14.16
N ASN A 276 9.39 -1.23 13.50
CA ASN A 276 9.75 0.18 13.59
C ASN A 276 9.09 0.80 14.83
N PRO A 277 9.79 1.68 15.55
CA PRO A 277 9.24 2.30 16.74
C PRO A 277 8.07 3.24 16.38
N THR A 278 6.99 3.15 17.15
CA THR A 278 5.86 4.08 17.14
C THR A 278 5.58 4.58 18.55
N LYS A 279 4.88 5.71 18.70
CA LYS A 279 4.67 6.32 20.03
C LYS A 279 3.72 5.51 20.91
N GLY A 280 2.72 4.84 20.32
CA GLY A 280 1.65 4.15 21.07
C GLY A 280 1.85 2.65 21.29
N TYR A 281 2.99 2.06 20.93
CA TYR A 281 3.23 0.62 21.11
C TYR A 281 4.60 0.34 21.73
N GLY A 282 4.61 -0.43 22.81
CA GLY A 282 5.82 -0.71 23.62
C GLY A 282 6.71 -1.84 23.09
N GLY A 283 6.29 -2.53 22.02
CA GLY A 283 7.05 -3.62 21.42
C GLY A 283 8.43 -3.16 20.93
N LYS A 284 9.40 -4.07 20.95
CA LYS A 284 10.79 -3.78 20.58
C LYS A 284 11.15 -4.43 19.27
N ARG A 285 12.13 -3.85 18.58
CA ARG A 285 12.69 -4.39 17.34
C ARG A 285 13.37 -5.74 17.59
N ALA A 286 12.99 -6.77 16.83
CA ALA A 286 13.70 -8.04 16.78
C ALA A 286 15.18 -7.86 16.42
N LYS A 287 16.05 -8.68 17.03
CA LYS A 287 17.49 -8.69 16.71
C LYS A 287 17.71 -9.35 15.35
N ASN A 288 18.68 -8.87 14.58
CA ASN A 288 18.96 -9.42 13.24
C ASN A 288 19.18 -10.93 13.27
N GLY A 289 19.96 -11.45 14.23
CA GLY A 289 20.18 -12.89 14.36
C GLY A 289 18.93 -13.70 14.74
N ALA A 290 17.93 -13.10 15.38
CA ALA A 290 16.64 -13.77 15.64
C ALA A 290 15.82 -13.87 14.35
N VAL A 291 15.72 -12.76 13.60
CA VAL A 291 15.09 -12.70 12.27
C VAL A 291 15.74 -13.69 11.31
N ASP A 292 17.07 -13.76 11.27
CA ASP A 292 17.79 -14.69 10.39
C ASP A 292 17.47 -16.15 10.72
N ARG A 293 17.37 -16.50 12.00
CA ARG A 293 16.97 -17.85 12.43
C ARG A 293 15.51 -18.13 12.07
N PHE A 294 14.62 -17.18 12.32
CA PHE A 294 13.20 -17.28 11.94
C PHE A 294 13.03 -17.58 10.45
N CYS A 295 13.69 -16.80 9.58
CA CYS A 295 13.64 -17.02 8.13
C CYS A 295 14.20 -18.39 7.73
N LYS A 296 15.38 -18.76 8.25
CA LYS A 296 16.00 -20.06 7.96
C LYS A 296 15.13 -21.24 8.39
N THR A 297 14.46 -21.13 9.52
CA THR A 297 13.54 -22.18 10.01
C THR A 297 12.34 -22.35 9.07
N LEU A 298 11.69 -21.26 8.63
CA LEU A 298 10.58 -21.34 7.67
C LEU A 298 11.00 -22.01 6.36
N GLU A 299 12.16 -21.63 5.84
CA GLU A 299 12.68 -22.16 4.59
C GLU A 299 13.07 -23.65 4.73
N ALA A 300 13.84 -24.00 5.77
CA ALA A 300 14.36 -25.34 5.95
C ALA A 300 13.31 -26.37 6.36
N GLU A 301 12.38 -26.01 7.25
CA GLU A 301 11.40 -26.96 7.81
C GLU A 301 10.08 -26.99 7.03
N PHE A 302 9.71 -25.90 6.34
CA PHE A 302 8.41 -25.77 5.68
C PHE A 302 8.48 -25.41 4.19
N GLY A 303 9.67 -25.10 3.66
CA GLY A 303 9.84 -24.68 2.26
C GLY A 303 9.20 -23.33 1.95
N VAL A 304 8.91 -22.52 2.97
CA VAL A 304 8.30 -21.19 2.81
C VAL A 304 9.40 -20.16 2.70
N SER A 305 9.50 -19.49 1.54
CA SER A 305 10.50 -18.43 1.34
C SER A 305 10.29 -17.29 2.33
N ALA A 306 11.37 -16.82 2.96
CA ALA A 306 11.30 -15.74 3.94
C ALA A 306 12.51 -14.80 3.84
N THR A 307 12.29 -13.49 3.77
CA THR A 307 13.40 -12.53 3.73
C THR A 307 13.24 -11.40 4.75
N PRO A 308 14.34 -10.96 5.39
CA PRO A 308 14.32 -9.73 6.17
C PRO A 308 14.12 -8.53 5.24
N ARG A 309 13.12 -7.70 5.51
CA ARG A 309 12.85 -6.47 4.77
C ARG A 309 13.94 -5.44 5.04
N VAL A 310 14.55 -4.93 3.98
CA VAL A 310 15.47 -3.78 4.06
C VAL A 310 14.67 -2.56 4.56
N ARG A 311 15.11 -2.00 5.69
CA ARG A 311 14.49 -0.81 6.29
C ARG A 311 14.83 0.42 5.47
N ARG A 312 13.85 1.29 5.26
CA ARG A 312 13.98 2.51 4.45
C ARG A 312 13.37 3.72 5.16
N GLY A 313 14.03 4.87 5.09
CA GLY A 313 13.53 6.16 5.57
C GLY A 313 13.20 6.24 7.07
N ILE A 314 13.88 5.45 7.91
CA ILE A 314 13.64 5.40 9.35
C ILE A 314 14.01 6.72 10.04
N ASP A 315 15.03 7.41 9.54
CA ASP A 315 15.50 8.70 10.06
C ASP A 315 14.52 9.86 9.84
N ILE A 316 13.50 9.66 8.99
CA ILE A 316 12.47 10.64 8.66
C ILE A 316 11.05 10.11 8.93
N ASP A 317 10.92 9.10 9.79
CA ASP A 317 9.63 8.45 10.11
C ASP A 317 8.84 8.04 8.86
N ALA A 318 9.52 7.42 7.90
CA ALA A 318 8.93 6.89 6.65
C ALA A 318 8.91 5.35 6.58
N GLY A 319 9.33 4.68 7.66
CA GLY A 319 9.26 3.23 7.77
C GLY A 319 7.82 2.73 7.82
N CYS A 320 7.60 1.46 7.46
CA CYS A 320 6.28 0.83 7.57
C CYS A 320 5.74 0.98 9.00
N GLY A 321 4.52 1.52 9.12
CA GLY A 321 3.82 1.77 10.39
C GLY A 321 4.11 3.12 11.06
N GLN A 322 4.96 3.98 10.50
CA GLN A 322 5.33 5.28 11.11
C GLN A 322 4.61 6.50 10.52
N LEU A 323 3.81 6.32 9.47
CA LEU A 323 3.04 7.38 8.80
C LEU A 323 1.79 7.80 9.60
#